data_AF-F2DTY1-F1
#
_entry.id   AF-F2DTY1-F1
#
_cell.length_a   1.000
_cell.length_b   1.000
_cell.length_c   1.000
_cell.angle_alpha   90.00
_cell.angle_beta   90.00
_cell.angle_gamma   90.00
#
_symmetry.space_group_name_H-M   'P 1'
#
loop_
_entity.id
_entity.type
_entity.pdbx_description
1 polymer ?
#
loop_
_entity_poly.entity_id
_entity_poly.type
_entity_poly.pdbx_seq_one_letter_code
_entity_poly.pdbx_strand_id
1 'polypeptide(L)'
;MQNLIILGLSLVIVHSITLRHDCGQAHMQPLFFECCPTPFIYDDATLSCICPPDTPLLSPNNTCSICPSDTHWDQQSASCVGCKGGRVYNRDLEVCMCPPQHVLNKAGECITC
;
A
#
# COMPACT_ATOMS: atom_id res chain seq x y z
N MET A 1 -9.52 -22.07 -40.96
CA MET A 1 -9.84 -20.97 -40.03
C MET A 1 -9.57 -21.42 -38.58
N GLN A 2 -8.35 -21.86 -38.28
CA GLN A 2 -7.97 -22.53 -37.01
C GLN A 2 -6.91 -21.74 -36.22
N ASN A 3 -6.67 -20.46 -36.57
CA ASN A 3 -5.58 -19.66 -35.99
C ASN A 3 -6.08 -18.46 -35.14
N LEU A 4 -7.38 -18.25 -34.99
CA LEU A 4 -7.92 -17.10 -34.24
C LEU A 4 -8.36 -17.46 -32.80
N ILE A 5 -8.55 -18.74 -32.49
CA ILE A 5 -9.02 -19.20 -31.16
C ILE A 5 -7.85 -19.32 -30.16
N ILE A 6 -6.64 -19.62 -30.65
CA ILE A 6 -5.44 -19.82 -29.82
C ILE A 6 -4.96 -18.49 -29.20
N LEU A 7 -5.09 -17.38 -29.94
CA LEU A 7 -4.73 -16.03 -29.47
C LEU A 7 -5.65 -15.53 -28.33
N GLY A 8 -6.93 -15.95 -28.34
CA GLY A 8 -7.88 -15.59 -27.29
C GLY A 8 -7.61 -16.32 -25.97
N LEU A 9 -7.24 -17.59 -26.03
CA LEU A 9 -6.88 -18.38 -24.84
C LEU A 9 -5.59 -17.87 -24.18
N SER A 10 -4.59 -17.43 -24.95
CA SER A 10 -3.37 -16.83 -24.40
C SER A 10 -3.62 -15.49 -23.67
N LEU A 11 -4.60 -14.69 -24.09
CA LEU A 11 -4.91 -13.40 -23.45
C LEU A 11 -5.72 -13.54 -22.14
N VAL A 12 -6.59 -14.55 -22.04
CA VAL A 12 -7.30 -14.86 -20.79
C VAL A 12 -6.32 -15.39 -19.73
N ILE A 13 -5.31 -16.15 -20.16
CA ILE A 13 -4.25 -16.64 -19.28
C ILE A 13 -3.43 -15.47 -18.72
N VAL A 14 -3.05 -14.47 -19.53
CA VAL A 14 -2.26 -13.31 -19.04
C VAL A 14 -3.05 -12.40 -18.09
N HIS A 15 -4.38 -12.25 -18.26
CA HIS A 15 -5.24 -11.54 -17.29
C HIS A 15 -5.56 -12.36 -16.01
N SER A 16 -5.30 -13.66 -16.03
CA SER A 16 -5.52 -14.56 -14.88
C SER A 16 -4.23 -14.87 -14.11
N ILE A 17 -3.05 -14.54 -14.67
CA ILE A 17 -1.73 -14.72 -14.03
C ILE A 17 -1.19 -13.40 -13.42
N THR A 18 -2.06 -12.45 -13.04
CA THR A 18 -1.76 -11.76 -11.79
C THR A 18 -2.03 -12.76 -10.67
N LEU A 19 -1.04 -13.60 -10.40
CA LEU A 19 -0.90 -14.36 -9.16
C LEU A 19 -0.81 -13.33 -8.03
N ARG A 20 -1.95 -12.72 -7.67
CA ARG A 20 -2.19 -12.45 -6.26
C ARG A 20 -2.19 -13.83 -5.63
N HIS A 21 -1.13 -14.15 -4.92
CA HIS A 21 -1.16 -15.20 -3.90
C HIS A 21 -2.21 -14.76 -2.88
N ASP A 22 -3.48 -15.01 -3.20
CA ASP A 22 -4.57 -14.80 -2.28
C ASP A 22 -4.44 -15.94 -1.27
N CYS A 23 -3.86 -15.65 -0.11
CA CYS A 23 -3.82 -16.53 1.05
C CYS A 23 -5.23 -16.68 1.69
N GLY A 24 -6.25 -16.73 0.84
CA GLY A 24 -7.66 -16.88 1.17
C GLY A 24 -7.96 -18.31 1.60
N GLN A 25 -7.93 -18.51 2.92
CA GLN A 25 -8.65 -19.56 3.64
C GLN A 25 -8.16 -21.01 3.44
N ALA A 26 -7.16 -21.43 4.22
CA ALA A 26 -7.03 -22.83 4.62
C ALA A 26 -6.27 -22.95 5.95
N HIS A 27 -6.99 -22.90 7.06
CA HIS A 27 -6.66 -23.72 8.21
C HIS A 27 -6.75 -25.17 7.76
N MET A 28 -5.65 -25.95 7.77
CA MET A 28 -5.49 -27.32 8.33
C MET A 28 -4.01 -27.77 8.17
N GLN A 29 -3.39 -28.18 9.27
CA GLN A 29 -1.99 -28.62 9.42
C GLN A 29 -1.73 -29.98 8.71
N PRO A 30 -0.48 -30.54 8.58
CA PRO A 30 0.81 -30.16 9.18
C PRO A 30 2.03 -30.33 8.22
N LEU A 31 2.57 -29.24 7.67
CA LEU A 31 3.94 -29.10 7.08
C LEU A 31 4.13 -27.62 6.68
N PHE A 32 3.92 -26.76 7.67
CA PHE A 32 3.36 -25.40 7.61
C PHE A 32 4.08 -24.43 6.63
N PHE A 33 3.47 -24.20 5.47
CA PHE A 33 3.73 -22.99 4.66
C PHE A 33 2.93 -21.86 5.33
N GLU A 34 3.60 -21.00 6.09
CA GLU A 34 2.98 -19.91 6.85
C GLU A 34 2.36 -18.87 5.92
N CYS A 35 1.08 -19.04 5.60
CA CYS A 35 0.27 -17.94 5.12
C CYS A 35 0.13 -16.92 6.24
N CYS A 36 0.35 -15.64 5.94
CA CYS A 36 0.24 -14.59 6.93
C CYS A 36 -1.18 -14.51 7.48
N PRO A 37 -1.35 -14.43 8.82
CA PRO A 37 -2.68 -14.26 9.40
C PRO A 37 -3.26 -12.94 8.88
N THR A 38 -4.54 -12.92 8.51
CA THR A 38 -5.22 -11.66 8.18
C THR A 38 -5.12 -10.69 9.37
N PRO A 39 -4.78 -9.40 9.18
CA PRO A 39 -4.70 -8.65 7.92
C PRO A 39 -3.31 -8.57 7.27
N PHE A 40 -2.34 -9.36 7.70
CA PHE A 40 -0.96 -9.30 7.21
C PHE A 40 -0.82 -9.95 5.82
N ILE A 41 0.14 -9.45 5.04
CA ILE A 41 0.54 -9.99 3.75
C ILE A 41 1.98 -10.48 3.83
N TYR A 42 2.33 -11.48 3.01
CA TYR A 42 3.70 -11.97 2.93
C TYR A 42 4.55 -11.04 2.05
N ASP A 43 5.70 -10.62 2.56
CA ASP A 43 6.70 -9.86 1.81
C ASP A 43 7.91 -10.75 1.49
N ASP A 44 8.14 -10.96 0.19
CA ASP A 44 9.24 -11.78 -0.30
C ASP A 44 10.62 -11.12 -0.08
N ALA A 45 10.69 -9.79 0.09
CA ALA A 45 11.94 -9.08 0.27
C ALA A 45 12.47 -9.21 1.71
N THR A 46 11.57 -9.18 2.70
CA THR A 46 11.89 -9.36 4.11
C THR A 46 11.67 -10.79 4.61
N LEU A 47 11.11 -11.67 3.78
CA LEU A 47 10.73 -13.04 4.10
C LEU A 47 9.83 -13.13 5.35
N SER A 48 8.91 -12.17 5.51
CA SER A 48 8.10 -12.02 6.71
C SER A 48 6.70 -11.48 6.42
N CYS A 49 5.81 -11.60 7.41
CA CYS A 49 4.46 -11.04 7.34
C CYS A 49 4.48 -9.56 7.71
N ILE A 50 4.06 -8.71 6.78
CA ILE A 50 3.98 -7.25 6.94
C ILE A 50 2.54 -6.77 6.85
N CYS A 51 2.32 -5.53 7.28
CA CYS A 51 1.05 -4.87 7.03
C CYS A 51 0.90 -4.51 5.55
N PRO A 52 -0.33 -4.60 5.00
CA PRO A 52 -0.57 -4.29 3.60
C PRO A 52 -0.34 -2.80 3.32
N PRO A 53 -0.07 -2.42 2.05
CA PRO A 53 0.24 -1.04 1.67
C PRO A 53 -0.83 -0.02 2.08
N ASP A 54 -2.10 -0.43 2.11
CA ASP A 54 -3.21 0.43 2.50
C ASP A 54 -3.24 0.72 4.01
N THR A 55 -2.68 -0.17 4.84
CA THR A 55 -2.66 -0.03 6.31
C THR A 55 -1.26 -0.33 6.88
N PRO A 56 -0.22 0.39 6.46
CA PRO A 56 1.17 -0.01 6.69
C PRO A 56 1.63 0.15 8.14
N LEU A 57 0.86 0.83 8.99
CA LEU A 57 1.21 1.07 10.39
C LEU A 57 0.81 -0.12 11.27
N LEU A 58 1.80 -0.81 11.83
CA LEU A 58 1.59 -1.83 12.85
C LEU A 58 1.35 -1.18 14.22
N SER A 59 0.13 -1.32 14.74
CA SER A 59 -0.22 -0.88 16.08
C SER A 59 0.30 -1.85 17.16
N PRO A 60 0.47 -1.38 18.42
CA PRO A 60 0.91 -2.23 19.53
C PRO A 60 0.05 -3.47 19.79
N ASN A 61 -1.21 -3.46 19.34
CA ASN A 61 -2.14 -4.58 19.47
C ASN A 61 -2.02 -5.62 18.32
N ASN A 62 -0.92 -5.60 17.55
CA ASN A 62 -0.73 -6.44 16.35
C ASN A 62 -1.83 -6.25 15.29
N THR A 63 -2.29 -5.02 15.11
CA THR A 63 -3.27 -4.66 14.08
C THR A 63 -2.67 -3.71 13.06
N CYS A 64 -2.94 -3.95 11.78
CA CYS A 64 -2.56 -3.04 10.70
C CYS A 64 -3.55 -1.88 10.60
N SER A 65 -3.02 -0.67 10.50
CA SER A 65 -3.80 0.57 10.54
C SER A 65 -3.24 1.60 9.57
N ILE A 66 -4.06 2.60 9.21
CA ILE A 66 -3.57 3.76 8.49
C ILE A 66 -2.78 4.68 9.43
N CYS A 67 -1.87 5.45 8.86
CA CYS A 67 -1.27 6.57 9.57
C CYS A 67 -2.33 7.55 10.10
N PRO A 68 -2.09 8.17 11.28
CA PRO A 68 -2.99 9.16 11.86
C PRO A 68 -3.20 10.37 10.93
N SER A 69 -4.26 11.15 11.18
CA SER A 69 -4.62 12.31 10.37
C SER A 69 -3.43 13.24 10.11
N ASP A 70 -3.37 13.80 8.90
CA ASP A 70 -2.29 14.67 8.39
C ASP A 70 -0.89 14.06 8.31
N THR A 71 -0.76 12.74 8.50
CA THR A 71 0.47 11.99 8.29
C THR A 71 0.33 10.93 7.21
N HIS A 72 1.45 10.55 6.61
CA HIS A 72 1.53 9.51 5.60
C HIS A 72 2.66 8.55 5.92
N TRP A 73 2.59 7.33 5.40
CA TRP A 73 3.63 6.34 5.61
C TRP A 73 4.85 6.67 4.74
N ASP A 74 6.00 6.84 5.37
CA ASP A 74 7.28 6.95 4.68
C ASP A 74 8.00 5.60 4.72
N GLN A 75 8.26 5.04 3.54
CA GLN A 75 8.91 3.74 3.42
C GLN A 75 10.39 3.78 3.84
N GLN A 76 11.05 4.93 3.77
CA GLN A 76 12.47 5.04 4.14
C GLN A 76 12.66 5.06 5.66
N SER A 77 11.82 5.80 6.38
CA SER A 77 11.83 5.86 7.84
C SER A 77 10.95 4.80 8.50
N ALA A 78 10.25 3.98 7.71
CA ALA A 78 9.29 2.97 8.17
C ALA A 78 8.34 3.51 9.26
N SER A 79 7.83 4.74 9.05
CA SER A 79 7.05 5.46 10.04
C SER A 79 6.10 6.46 9.41
N CYS A 80 5.07 6.85 10.16
CA CYS A 80 4.16 7.90 9.74
C CYS A 80 4.81 9.27 9.93
N VAL A 81 4.94 10.03 8.85
CA VAL A 81 5.55 11.36 8.83
C VAL A 81 4.54 12.42 8.40
N GLY A 82 4.66 13.61 8.99
CA GLY A 82 3.88 14.78 8.60
C GLY A 82 4.47 15.49 7.39
N CYS A 83 3.61 16.24 6.69
CA CYS A 83 4.07 17.12 5.62
C CYS A 83 4.87 18.32 6.18
N LYS A 84 5.91 18.74 5.43
CA LYS A 84 6.76 19.89 5.81
C LYS A 84 6.21 21.20 5.24
N GLY A 85 6.62 22.32 5.83
CA GLY A 85 6.32 23.66 5.30
C GLY A 85 4.84 24.06 5.36
N GLY A 86 4.10 23.64 6.40
CA GLY A 86 2.68 23.99 6.56
C GLY A 86 1.72 23.31 5.57
N ARG A 87 2.20 22.29 4.86
CA ARG A 87 1.39 21.49 3.94
C ARG A 87 0.54 20.47 4.69
N VAL A 88 -0.53 20.03 4.06
CA VAL A 88 -1.45 18.97 4.52
C VAL A 88 -1.38 17.81 3.53
N TYR A 89 -1.40 16.59 4.05
CA TYR A 89 -1.38 15.39 3.22
C TYR A 89 -2.76 15.16 2.59
N ASN A 90 -2.82 15.18 1.26
CA ASN A 90 -4.00 14.78 0.52
C ASN A 90 -3.90 13.28 0.22
N ARG A 91 -4.80 12.49 0.82
CA ARG A 91 -4.82 11.03 0.67
C ARG A 91 -5.30 10.58 -0.71
N ASP A 92 -6.19 11.33 -1.36
CA ASP A 92 -6.72 10.98 -2.69
C ASP A 92 -5.65 11.16 -3.78
N LEU A 93 -4.76 12.13 -3.60
CA LEU A 93 -3.69 12.46 -4.53
C LEU A 93 -2.31 11.95 -4.09
N GLU A 94 -2.24 11.34 -2.90
CA GLU A 94 -1.01 10.88 -2.24
C GLU A 94 0.11 11.94 -2.22
N VAL A 95 -0.25 13.21 -1.97
CA VAL A 95 0.67 14.35 -2.05
C VAL A 95 0.48 15.36 -0.92
N CYS A 96 1.59 15.90 -0.42
CA CYS A 96 1.58 17.05 0.49
C CYS A 96 1.30 18.34 -0.28
N MET A 97 0.17 18.98 -0.01
CA MET A 97 -0.27 20.21 -0.67
C MET A 97 -0.56 21.34 0.31
N CYS A 98 -0.57 22.58 -0.19
CA CYS A 98 -0.96 23.70 0.67
C CYS A 98 -2.47 23.66 0.97
N PRO A 99 -2.88 24.07 2.19
CA PRO A 99 -4.28 24.28 2.51
C PRO A 99 -4.95 25.26 1.53
N PRO A 100 -6.29 25.28 1.45
CA PRO A 100 -7.01 26.30 0.70
C PRO A 100 -6.51 27.72 1.06
N GLN A 101 -6.48 28.61 0.07
CA GLN A 101 -6.03 30.00 0.19
C GLN A 101 -4.53 30.21 0.50
N HIS A 102 -3.71 29.17 0.46
CA HIS A 102 -2.27 29.27 0.60
C HIS A 102 -1.54 28.94 -0.71
N VAL A 103 -0.38 29.55 -0.92
CA VAL A 103 0.50 29.30 -2.06
C VAL A 103 1.90 28.93 -1.58
N LEU A 104 2.64 28.22 -2.42
CA LEU A 104 4.04 27.86 -2.17
C LEU A 104 4.97 29.05 -2.39
N ASN A 105 5.72 29.43 -1.37
CA ASN A 105 6.82 30.38 -1.51
C ASN A 105 8.06 29.70 -2.13
N LYS A 106 9.11 30.48 -2.43
CA LYS A 106 10.39 29.95 -2.97
C LYS A 106 11.10 28.98 -2.00
N ALA A 107 10.82 29.04 -0.71
CA ALA A 107 11.37 28.14 0.31
C ALA A 107 10.58 26.83 0.43
N GLY A 108 9.46 26.67 -0.29
CA GLY A 108 8.62 25.47 -0.23
C GLY A 108 7.61 25.45 0.92
N GLU A 109 7.35 26.61 1.54
CA GLU A 109 6.39 26.79 2.63
C GLU A 109 5.06 27.36 2.12
N CYS A 110 3.97 26.97 2.78
CA CYS A 110 2.64 27.49 2.52
C CYS A 110 2.46 28.85 3.20
N ILE A 111 2.29 29.88 2.39
CA ILE A 111 2.04 31.25 2.85
C ILE A 111 0.69 31.74 2.31
N THR A 112 0.10 32.70 3.00
CA THR A 112 -1.06 33.46 2.49
C THR A 112 -0.55 34.60 1.60
N CYS A 113 -1.32 34.97 0.57
CA CYS A 113 -1.01 36.11 -0.29
C CYS A 113 -1.24 37.45 0.41
#